data_AF-A0A7C4FDS1-F1
#
_entry.id   AF-A0A7C4FDS1-F1
#
_cell.length_a   1.000
_cell.length_b   1.000
_cell.length_c   1.000
_cell.angle_alpha   90.00
_cell.angle_beta   90.00
_cell.angle_gamma   90.00
#
_symmetry.space_group_name_H-M   'P 1'
#
loop_
_entity.id
_entity.type
_entity.pdbx_description
1 polymer ?
#
loop_
_entity_poly.entity_id
_entity_poly.type
_entity_poly.pdbx_seq_one_letter_code
_entity_poly.pdbx_strand_id
1 'polypeptide(L)'
;MIEAKVSVGSKLWKTPMILGQFLENMGDNIYGGLWDPSQPPENLWLGGIRRDVLELAKSLRPHIIRFPGGCAADYYHWRYGVGPRERRPAKPNYYWRWAGGGIGRPETYQFGTDEFLEFCRAVGAEPMITVNAGTGSPAEAAGWVEYCNGDPSTQYGRLRASYGRRDPWGVKYWCIGNEQWGPWEKDSGSPEYYAQKFLRFAKAMRSVDPDIKLVACGLNLEWGEGVWPQLLPALLIRPLFNPLKPIFNPLNWRN
;
A
#
# COMPACT_ATOMS: atom_id res chain seq x y z
N MET A 1 -29.99 -38.86 9.48
CA MET A 1 -29.63 -37.60 10.17
C MET A 1 -28.12 -37.64 10.35
N ILE A 2 -27.37 -36.72 9.72
CA ILE A 2 -25.93 -36.59 9.96
C ILE A 2 -25.77 -35.55 11.07
N GLU A 3 -25.17 -35.95 12.18
CA GLU A 3 -24.89 -35.09 13.33
C GLU A 3 -23.48 -34.52 13.18
N ALA A 4 -23.34 -33.20 13.06
CA ALA A 4 -22.04 -32.55 13.00
C ALA A 4 -21.72 -31.91 14.36
N LYS A 5 -20.54 -32.24 14.92
CA LYS A 5 -19.99 -31.60 16.13
C LYS A 5 -18.77 -30.79 15.75
N VAL A 6 -18.78 -29.50 16.07
CA VAL A 6 -17.64 -28.60 15.92
C VAL A 6 -17.05 -28.34 17.31
N SER A 7 -15.76 -28.59 17.47
CA SER A 7 -14.98 -28.15 18.63
C SER A 7 -13.95 -27.11 18.19
N VAL A 8 -13.87 -26.00 18.93
CA VAL A 8 -12.95 -24.89 18.60
C VAL A 8 -11.76 -24.93 19.57
N GLY A 9 -10.56 -25.16 19.03
CA GLY A 9 -9.32 -25.04 19.77
C GLY A 9 -8.93 -23.56 20.02
N SER A 10 -8.13 -23.30 21.05
CA SER A 10 -7.83 -21.95 21.53
C SER A 10 -6.73 -21.18 20.76
N LYS A 11 -6.05 -21.81 19.79
CA LYS A 11 -4.93 -21.18 19.07
C LYS A 11 -5.33 -20.67 17.70
N LEU A 12 -5.82 -19.44 17.66
CA LEU A 12 -5.82 -18.61 16.45
C LEU A 12 -5.01 -17.35 16.75
N TRP A 13 -3.94 -17.14 15.99
CA TRP A 13 -3.18 -15.89 16.01
C TRP A 13 -4.06 -14.80 15.39
N LYS A 14 -4.64 -13.94 16.23
CA LYS A 14 -5.50 -12.84 15.79
C LYS A 14 -4.65 -11.58 15.64
N THR A 15 -4.20 -11.27 14.42
CA THR A 15 -3.84 -9.89 14.11
C THR A 15 -5.08 -9.19 13.58
N PRO A 16 -5.48 -8.03 14.12
CA PRO A 16 -6.65 -7.31 13.62
C PRO A 16 -6.40 -6.71 12.23
N MET A 17 -5.13 -6.66 11.78
CA MET A 17 -4.72 -6.19 10.46
C MET A 17 -5.32 -6.99 9.29
N ILE A 18 -5.87 -8.18 9.54
CA ILE A 18 -6.62 -8.94 8.52
C ILE A 18 -7.92 -8.24 8.09
N LEU A 19 -8.43 -7.30 8.90
CA LEU A 19 -9.59 -6.48 8.59
C LEU A 19 -9.15 -5.15 7.94
N GLY A 20 -8.27 -5.25 6.95
CA GLY A 20 -7.76 -4.12 6.19
C GLY A 20 -8.66 -3.74 5.01
N GLN A 21 -8.43 -2.56 4.44
CA GLN A 21 -9.07 -2.07 3.22
C GLN A 21 -8.01 -1.61 2.22
N PHE A 22 -8.45 -1.33 0.99
CA PHE A 22 -7.56 -1.04 -0.12
C PHE A 22 -8.17 0.06 -1.01
N LEU A 23 -7.35 1.09 -1.28
CA LEU A 23 -7.65 2.18 -2.20
C LEU A 23 -6.69 2.17 -3.39
N GLU A 24 -7.27 2.23 -4.57
CA GLU A 24 -6.57 2.29 -5.86
C GLU A 24 -7.34 3.23 -6.79
N ASN A 25 -6.64 3.93 -7.68
CA ASN A 25 -7.32 4.65 -8.76
C ASN A 25 -7.79 3.67 -9.85
N MET A 26 -8.80 2.87 -9.49
CA MET A 26 -9.50 1.89 -10.33
C MET A 26 -11.00 2.18 -10.28
N GLY A 27 -11.61 2.32 -11.44
CA GLY A 27 -13.00 2.75 -11.60
C GLY A 27 -13.24 4.07 -10.88
N ASP A 28 -14.27 4.07 -10.04
CA ASP A 28 -14.63 5.19 -9.17
C ASP A 28 -14.15 5.00 -7.71
N ASN A 29 -13.21 4.09 -7.43
CA ASN A 29 -12.81 3.80 -6.04
C ASN A 29 -12.28 5.05 -5.30
N ILE A 30 -11.40 5.82 -5.95
CA ILE A 30 -10.96 7.14 -5.47
C ILE A 30 -11.82 8.23 -6.13
N TYR A 31 -11.64 8.46 -7.42
CA TYR A 31 -12.28 9.59 -8.10
C TYR A 31 -13.73 9.28 -8.48
N GLY A 32 -14.70 10.01 -7.91
CA GLY A 32 -16.14 9.77 -8.05
C GLY A 32 -16.75 8.96 -6.89
N GLY A 33 -15.95 8.12 -6.23
CA GLY A 33 -16.33 7.39 -5.01
C GLY A 33 -15.89 8.13 -3.76
N LEU A 34 -14.66 7.94 -3.31
CA LEU A 34 -14.15 8.59 -2.09
C LEU A 34 -13.96 10.11 -2.29
N TRP A 35 -13.37 10.50 -3.41
CA TRP A 35 -13.02 11.88 -3.77
C TRP A 35 -13.92 12.38 -4.89
N ASP A 36 -14.84 13.29 -4.57
CA ASP A 36 -15.76 13.91 -5.52
C ASP A 36 -16.03 15.39 -5.16
N PRO A 37 -15.19 16.32 -5.62
CA PRO A 37 -15.35 17.75 -5.33
C PRO A 37 -16.54 18.39 -6.05
N SER A 38 -17.31 17.65 -6.86
CA SER A 38 -18.52 18.15 -7.51
C SER A 38 -19.75 18.17 -6.59
N GLN A 39 -19.68 17.47 -5.45
CA GLN A 39 -20.74 17.47 -4.44
C GLN A 39 -20.85 18.84 -3.74
N PRO A 40 -22.02 19.16 -3.14
CA PRO A 40 -22.17 20.35 -2.32
C PRO A 40 -21.10 20.45 -1.23
N PRO A 41 -20.48 21.63 -0.98
CA PRO A 41 -19.36 21.78 -0.03
C PRO A 41 -19.64 21.27 1.39
N GLU A 42 -20.90 21.36 1.85
CA GLU A 42 -21.35 20.84 3.14
C GLU A 42 -21.21 19.31 3.26
N ASN A 43 -21.28 18.59 2.13
CA ASN A 43 -21.12 17.13 2.05
C ASN A 43 -19.67 16.71 1.92
N LEU A 44 -18.73 17.66 1.91
CA LEU A 44 -17.32 17.41 1.68
C LEU A 44 -16.46 17.66 2.93
N TRP A 45 -15.47 16.81 3.07
CA TRP A 45 -14.35 16.96 3.99
C TRP A 45 -13.06 17.13 3.19
N LEU A 46 -12.15 17.99 3.65
CA LEU A 46 -10.96 18.44 2.89
C LEU A 46 -11.24 18.98 1.47
N GLY A 47 -12.50 19.37 1.20
CA GLY A 47 -12.94 19.88 -0.10
C GLY A 47 -13.01 18.84 -1.21
N GLY A 48 -12.99 17.55 -0.89
CA GLY A 48 -13.11 16.50 -1.91
C GLY A 48 -13.53 15.13 -1.37
N ILE A 49 -13.21 14.81 -0.11
CA ILE A 49 -13.64 13.54 0.49
C ILE A 49 -15.13 13.62 0.81
N ARG A 50 -15.89 12.68 0.27
CA ARG A 50 -17.32 12.53 0.53
C ARG A 50 -17.58 12.13 2.00
N ARG A 51 -18.35 12.94 2.73
CA ARG A 51 -18.63 12.71 4.17
C ARG A 51 -19.42 11.44 4.42
N ASP A 52 -20.41 11.15 3.60
CA ASP A 52 -21.19 9.90 3.68
C ASP A 52 -20.29 8.67 3.53
N VAL A 53 -19.34 8.70 2.58
CA VAL A 53 -18.35 7.64 2.39
C VAL A 53 -17.38 7.55 3.58
N LEU A 54 -16.91 8.69 4.11
CA LEU A 54 -16.06 8.74 5.30
C LEU A 54 -16.74 8.10 6.52
N GLU A 55 -18.02 8.40 6.78
CA GLU A 55 -18.74 7.82 7.90
C GLU A 55 -18.99 6.31 7.73
N LEU A 56 -19.28 5.85 6.50
CA LEU A 56 -19.34 4.42 6.21
C LEU A 56 -17.99 3.74 6.44
N ALA A 57 -16.89 4.35 5.98
CA ALA A 57 -15.54 3.83 6.20
C ALA A 57 -15.20 3.70 7.70
N LYS A 58 -15.59 4.68 8.53
CA LYS A 58 -15.46 4.60 10.00
C LYS A 58 -16.25 3.43 10.59
N SER A 59 -17.48 3.19 10.12
CA SER A 59 -18.31 2.09 10.62
C SER A 59 -17.73 0.70 10.35
N LEU A 60 -16.93 0.55 9.28
CA LEU A 60 -16.22 -0.69 8.97
C LEU A 60 -15.11 -0.99 9.98
N ARG A 61 -14.62 0.03 10.70
CA ARG A 61 -13.49 -0.04 11.65
C ARG A 61 -12.28 -0.77 11.06
N PRO A 62 -11.78 -0.35 9.88
CA PRO A 62 -10.62 -0.98 9.28
C PRO A 62 -9.39 -0.70 10.14
N HIS A 63 -8.52 -1.69 10.30
CA HIS A 63 -7.30 -1.52 11.08
C HIS A 63 -6.14 -0.96 10.25
N ILE A 64 -6.18 -1.20 8.94
CA ILE A 64 -5.15 -0.74 8.00
C ILE A 64 -5.78 -0.44 6.64
N ILE A 65 -5.28 0.58 5.93
CA ILE A 65 -5.74 0.90 4.58
C ILE A 65 -4.52 1.00 3.66
N ARG A 66 -4.55 0.30 2.52
CA ARG A 66 -3.49 0.34 1.50
C ARG A 66 -3.75 1.43 0.46
N PHE A 67 -2.74 2.21 0.09
CA PHE A 67 -2.77 3.25 -0.97
C PHE A 67 -1.36 3.47 -1.56
N PRO A 68 -1.20 3.98 -2.79
CA PRO A 68 -2.14 4.04 -3.90
C PRO A 68 -2.11 2.70 -4.64
N GLY A 69 -2.36 1.62 -3.90
CA GLY A 69 -1.90 0.27 -4.22
C GLY A 69 -2.47 -0.30 -5.52
N GLY A 70 -2.17 -1.58 -5.76
CA GLY A 70 -2.51 -2.24 -7.02
C GLY A 70 -1.60 -1.78 -8.15
N CYS A 71 -2.03 -2.03 -9.38
CA CYS A 71 -1.27 -1.70 -10.59
C CYS A 71 -0.97 -0.19 -10.68
N ALA A 72 -1.85 0.65 -10.09
CA ALA A 72 -1.65 2.10 -10.06
C ALA A 72 -0.36 2.54 -9.36
N ALA A 73 0.07 1.81 -8.32
CA ALA A 73 1.24 2.17 -7.54
C ALA A 73 2.53 2.18 -8.36
N ASP A 74 2.66 1.27 -9.33
CA ASP A 74 3.87 1.12 -10.15
C ASP A 74 4.02 2.21 -11.24
N TYR A 75 3.09 3.18 -11.26
CA TYR A 75 3.15 4.41 -12.05
C TYR A 75 2.94 5.68 -11.22
N TYR A 76 2.74 5.55 -9.91
CA TYR A 76 2.42 6.67 -9.04
C TYR A 76 3.69 7.38 -8.56
N HIS A 77 3.95 8.57 -9.08
CA HIS A 77 5.05 9.41 -8.60
C HIS A 77 4.58 10.33 -7.48
N TRP A 78 4.89 9.99 -6.23
CA TRP A 78 4.29 10.59 -5.05
C TRP A 78 4.42 12.12 -4.96
N ARG A 79 5.48 12.69 -5.52
CA ARG A 79 5.70 14.14 -5.55
C ARG A 79 4.64 14.91 -6.33
N TYR A 80 3.94 14.25 -7.25
CA TYR A 80 2.80 14.85 -7.95
C TYR A 80 1.55 14.96 -7.05
N GLY A 81 1.46 14.16 -5.98
CA GLY A 81 0.35 14.09 -5.03
C GLY A 81 0.60 14.79 -3.70
N VAL A 82 1.48 15.79 -3.65
CA VAL A 82 1.74 16.60 -2.45
C VAL A 82 1.77 18.08 -2.79
N GLY A 83 1.60 18.92 -1.77
CA GLY A 83 1.58 20.38 -1.95
C GLY A 83 0.28 20.91 -2.56
N PRO A 84 0.27 22.16 -3.04
CA PRO A 84 -0.96 22.83 -3.46
C PRO A 84 -1.65 22.11 -4.61
N ARG A 85 -2.93 21.76 -4.42
CA ARG A 85 -3.72 20.92 -5.32
C ARG A 85 -3.83 21.50 -6.73
N GLU A 86 -3.90 22.81 -6.85
CA GLU A 86 -4.00 23.55 -8.11
C GLU A 86 -2.72 23.45 -8.97
N ARG A 87 -1.60 23.01 -8.39
CA ARG A 87 -0.32 22.81 -9.10
C ARG A 87 -0.03 21.34 -9.42
N ARG A 88 -0.89 20.43 -8.98
CA ARG A 88 -0.70 18.99 -9.19
C ARG A 88 -1.05 18.63 -10.64
N PRO A 89 -0.24 17.81 -11.32
CA PRO A 89 -0.48 17.47 -12.72
C PRO A 89 -1.66 16.50 -12.85
N ALA A 90 -2.29 16.46 -14.03
CA ALA A 90 -3.12 15.33 -14.43
C ALA A 90 -2.33 14.40 -15.35
N LYS A 91 -2.31 13.10 -15.05
CA LYS A 91 -1.65 12.08 -15.86
C LYS A 91 -2.68 11.08 -16.39
N PRO A 92 -2.55 10.61 -17.64
CA PRO A 92 -3.38 9.51 -18.11
C PRO A 92 -3.24 8.28 -17.21
N ASN A 93 -4.33 7.53 -17.07
CA ASN A 93 -4.32 6.25 -16.38
C ASN A 93 -3.63 5.22 -17.28
N TYR A 94 -2.33 5.00 -17.08
CA TYR A 94 -1.53 4.12 -17.92
C TYR A 94 -1.62 2.65 -17.50
N TYR A 95 -1.89 2.38 -16.22
CA TYR A 95 -1.79 1.05 -15.62
C TYR A 95 -2.97 0.14 -15.99
N TRP A 96 -4.18 0.66 -16.25
CA TRP A 96 -5.32 -0.15 -16.69
C TRP A 96 -5.46 -0.30 -18.21
N ARG A 97 -4.45 0.11 -19.00
CA ARG A 97 -4.51 0.01 -20.47
C ARG A 97 -4.56 -1.44 -20.95
N TRP A 98 -3.87 -2.35 -20.27
CA TRP A 98 -3.85 -3.77 -20.65
C TRP A 98 -5.21 -4.44 -20.47
N ALA A 99 -6.02 -3.97 -19.53
CA ALA A 99 -7.36 -4.49 -19.24
C ALA A 99 -8.45 -3.85 -20.15
N GLY A 100 -8.10 -3.47 -21.38
CA GLY A 100 -9.02 -2.90 -22.36
C GLY A 100 -9.15 -1.37 -22.34
N GLY A 101 -8.45 -0.68 -21.43
CA GLY A 101 -8.55 0.77 -21.25
C GLY A 101 -9.90 1.20 -20.66
N GLY A 102 -9.90 2.26 -19.85
CA GLY A 102 -11.14 2.83 -19.30
C GLY A 102 -11.60 2.27 -17.95
N ILE A 103 -10.88 1.33 -17.34
CA ILE A 103 -11.15 0.86 -15.95
C ILE A 103 -10.62 1.86 -14.90
N GLY A 104 -10.40 3.13 -15.26
CA GLY A 104 -9.99 4.14 -14.30
C GLY A 104 -9.91 5.53 -14.90
N ARG A 105 -10.11 6.52 -14.04
CA ARG A 105 -10.03 7.93 -14.41
C ARG A 105 -8.57 8.38 -14.52
N PRO A 106 -8.27 9.45 -15.28
CA PRO A 106 -6.95 10.08 -15.23
C PRO A 106 -6.53 10.35 -13.78
N GLU A 107 -5.27 10.10 -13.47
CA GLU A 107 -4.71 10.38 -12.15
C GLU A 107 -4.45 11.88 -12.04
N THR A 108 -5.35 12.57 -11.33
CA THR A 108 -5.29 14.03 -11.13
C THR A 108 -4.45 14.44 -9.93
N TYR A 109 -4.02 13.45 -9.13
CA TYR A 109 -3.29 13.63 -7.88
C TYR A 109 -4.00 14.54 -6.86
N GLN A 110 -5.30 14.80 -7.03
CA GLN A 110 -6.08 15.64 -6.11
C GLN A 110 -6.28 14.97 -4.75
N PHE A 111 -6.39 13.63 -4.75
CA PHE A 111 -6.27 12.81 -3.55
C PHE A 111 -4.87 12.20 -3.52
N GLY A 112 -3.99 12.80 -2.72
CA GLY A 112 -2.59 12.44 -2.64
C GLY A 112 -2.17 11.95 -1.26
N THR A 113 -0.87 12.07 -0.94
CA THR A 113 -0.31 11.54 0.31
C THR A 113 -0.98 12.16 1.53
N ASP A 114 -1.07 13.49 1.58
CA ASP A 114 -1.60 14.18 2.76
C ASP A 114 -3.10 13.96 2.94
N GLU A 115 -3.88 13.94 1.85
CA GLU A 115 -5.31 13.63 1.90
C GLU A 115 -5.58 12.18 2.35
N PHE A 116 -4.77 11.22 1.88
CA PHE A 116 -4.85 9.82 2.31
C PHE A 116 -4.52 9.65 3.79
N LEU A 117 -3.47 10.30 4.28
CA LEU A 117 -3.05 10.17 5.67
C LEU A 117 -4.01 10.86 6.64
N GLU A 118 -4.57 12.01 6.24
CA GLU A 118 -5.68 12.61 6.97
C GLU A 118 -6.92 11.68 6.98
N PHE A 119 -7.27 11.07 5.85
CA PHE A 119 -8.37 10.11 5.77
C PHE A 119 -8.18 8.91 6.72
N CYS A 120 -7.01 8.29 6.72
CA CYS A 120 -6.67 7.21 7.65
C CYS A 120 -6.81 7.65 9.11
N ARG A 121 -6.32 8.85 9.46
CA ARG A 121 -6.46 9.42 10.80
C ARG A 121 -7.94 9.62 11.19
N ALA A 122 -8.76 10.12 10.28
CA ALA A 122 -10.19 10.33 10.52
C ALA A 122 -10.96 9.00 10.68
N VAL A 123 -10.58 7.96 9.94
CA VAL A 123 -11.17 6.62 10.02
C VAL A 123 -10.68 5.85 11.27
N GLY A 124 -9.49 6.18 11.78
CA GLY A 124 -8.85 5.45 12.88
C GLY A 124 -8.09 4.21 12.41
N ALA A 125 -7.57 4.24 11.18
CA ALA A 125 -6.82 3.14 10.56
C ALA A 125 -5.34 3.49 10.38
N GLU A 126 -4.46 2.49 10.44
CA GLU A 126 -3.06 2.67 10.07
C GLU A 126 -2.92 2.79 8.54
N PRO A 127 -2.08 3.70 8.03
CA PRO A 127 -1.80 3.77 6.60
C PRO A 127 -0.76 2.71 6.18
N MET A 128 -0.98 2.07 5.04
CA MET A 128 0.00 1.24 4.33
C MET A 128 0.29 1.80 2.94
N ILE A 129 1.48 2.36 2.75
CA ILE A 129 1.86 3.01 1.48
C ILE A 129 2.54 2.01 0.55
N THR A 130 2.09 1.90 -0.70
CA THR A 130 2.77 1.12 -1.75
C THR A 130 3.67 2.03 -2.57
N VAL A 131 4.98 1.83 -2.51
CA VAL A 131 5.93 2.62 -3.32
C VAL A 131 5.97 2.11 -4.76
N ASN A 132 6.20 3.02 -5.68
CA ASN A 132 6.36 2.72 -7.11
C ASN A 132 7.67 1.95 -7.35
N ALA A 133 7.55 0.64 -7.61
CA ALA A 133 8.69 -0.23 -7.94
C ALA A 133 8.70 -0.66 -9.42
N GLY A 134 7.82 -0.06 -10.23
CA GLY A 134 7.75 -0.28 -11.67
C GLY A 134 8.48 0.79 -12.48
N THR A 135 8.00 2.03 -12.42
CA THR A 135 8.63 3.19 -13.10
C THR A 135 9.45 4.08 -12.17
N GLY A 136 9.32 3.86 -10.87
CA GLY A 136 10.02 4.62 -9.82
C GLY A 136 11.42 4.07 -9.51
N SER A 137 12.00 4.56 -8.42
CA SER A 137 13.35 4.21 -8.00
C SER A 137 13.48 4.07 -6.48
N PRO A 138 14.54 3.38 -5.98
CA PRO A 138 14.82 3.33 -4.54
C PRO A 138 14.93 4.72 -3.90
N ALA A 139 15.52 5.70 -4.61
CA ALA A 139 15.67 7.07 -4.13
C ALA A 139 14.32 7.79 -4.04
N GLU A 140 13.43 7.56 -5.00
CA GLU A 140 12.07 8.11 -4.96
C GLU A 140 11.27 7.54 -3.78
N ALA A 141 11.36 6.23 -3.55
CA ALA A 141 10.72 5.56 -2.42
C ALA A 141 11.27 6.08 -1.07
N ALA A 142 12.59 6.21 -0.94
CA ALA A 142 13.23 6.77 0.24
C ALA A 142 12.80 8.22 0.48
N GLY A 143 12.68 9.03 -0.57
CA GLY A 143 12.18 10.39 -0.48
C GLY A 143 10.73 10.46 0.02
N TRP A 144 9.89 9.47 -0.32
CA TRP A 144 8.53 9.40 0.21
C TRP A 144 8.52 9.05 1.70
N VAL A 145 9.36 8.11 2.13
CA VAL A 145 9.56 7.81 3.55
C VAL A 145 10.02 9.07 4.29
N GLU A 146 10.94 9.83 3.73
CA GLU A 146 11.44 11.07 4.34
C GLU A 146 10.36 12.15 4.39
N TYR A 147 9.55 12.29 3.34
CA TYR A 147 8.40 13.19 3.34
C TYR A 147 7.42 12.82 4.47
N CYS A 148 7.13 11.54 4.65
CA CYS A 148 6.20 11.08 5.66
C CYS A 148 6.77 11.15 7.08
N ASN A 149 8.03 10.76 7.29
CA ASN A 149 8.56 10.46 8.62
C ASN A 149 9.75 11.34 9.03
N GLY A 150 10.39 12.05 8.09
CA GLY A 150 11.58 12.86 8.34
C GLY A 150 11.31 14.12 9.16
N ASP A 151 12.33 14.55 9.89
CA ASP A 151 12.35 15.82 10.63
C ASP A 151 12.16 17.02 9.67
N PRO A 152 11.46 18.10 10.07
CA PRO A 152 11.27 19.30 9.24
C PRO A 152 12.56 19.99 8.76
N SER A 153 13.74 19.60 9.26
CA SER A 153 15.05 20.07 8.77
C SER A 153 15.61 19.26 7.59
N THR A 154 15.13 18.05 7.34
CA THR A 154 15.59 17.23 6.21
C THR A 154 14.97 17.73 4.89
N GLN A 155 15.45 17.27 3.73
CA GLN A 155 14.99 17.77 2.44
C GLN A 155 13.48 17.61 2.25
N TYR A 156 12.97 16.39 2.40
CA TYR A 156 11.55 16.11 2.17
C TYR A 156 10.69 16.35 3.41
N GLY A 157 11.26 16.30 4.62
CA GLY A 157 10.58 16.77 5.84
C GLY A 157 10.32 18.28 5.80
N ARG A 158 11.28 19.07 5.30
CA ARG A 158 11.10 20.51 5.05
C ARG A 158 10.07 20.79 3.97
N LEU A 159 10.01 19.96 2.93
CA LEU A 159 8.97 20.05 1.89
C LEU A 159 7.57 19.83 2.47
N ARG A 160 7.39 18.81 3.32
CA ARG A 160 6.13 18.59 4.06
C ARG A 160 5.79 19.80 4.94
N ALA A 161 6.78 20.33 5.66
CA ALA A 161 6.61 21.51 6.50
C ALA A 161 6.23 22.77 5.72
N SER A 162 6.80 22.99 4.53
CA SER A 162 6.46 24.13 3.68
C SER A 162 5.04 24.05 3.09
N TYR A 163 4.46 22.85 3.03
CA TYR A 163 3.06 22.63 2.69
C TYR A 163 2.09 22.70 3.88
N GLY A 164 2.57 23.17 5.03
CA GLY A 164 1.74 23.45 6.20
C GLY A 164 1.69 22.33 7.24
N ARG A 165 2.41 21.21 7.02
CA ARG A 165 2.51 20.13 8.01
C ARG A 165 3.93 19.95 8.53
N ARG A 166 4.22 20.58 9.67
CA ARG A 166 5.53 20.48 10.32
C ARG A 166 5.80 19.08 10.88
N ASP A 167 4.82 18.48 11.54
CA ASP A 167 5.01 17.22 12.25
C ASP A 167 5.02 16.01 11.30
N PRO A 168 5.90 15.02 11.51
CA PRO A 168 5.87 13.76 10.78
C PRO A 168 4.50 13.07 10.87
N TRP A 169 4.18 12.31 9.83
CA TRP A 169 3.02 11.44 9.76
C TRP A 169 3.24 10.13 10.54
N GLY A 170 4.47 9.62 10.58
CA GLY A 170 4.81 8.38 11.30
C GLY A 170 4.24 7.12 10.63
N VAL A 171 4.31 7.05 9.30
CA VAL A 171 3.82 5.91 8.51
C VAL A 171 4.71 4.69 8.75
N LYS A 172 4.11 3.62 9.29
CA LYS A 172 4.83 2.40 9.68
C LYS A 172 4.91 1.37 8.57
N TYR A 173 3.83 1.19 7.79
CA TYR A 173 3.67 0.07 6.87
C TYR A 173 3.90 0.49 5.43
N TRP A 174 4.80 -0.22 4.74
CA TRP A 174 5.17 0.08 3.36
C TRP A 174 5.25 -1.18 2.50
N CYS A 175 4.57 -1.19 1.35
CA CYS A 175 4.71 -2.22 0.33
C CYS A 175 5.70 -1.77 -0.73
N ILE A 176 6.55 -2.67 -1.22
CA ILE A 176 7.49 -2.39 -2.31
C ILE A 176 6.97 -3.01 -3.61
N GLY A 177 6.33 -2.19 -4.44
CA GLY A 177 5.69 -2.57 -5.70
C GLY A 177 4.34 -3.26 -5.54
N ASN A 178 3.74 -3.63 -6.67
CA ASN A 178 2.55 -4.47 -6.75
C ASN A 178 2.79 -5.65 -7.69
N GLU A 179 2.32 -6.84 -7.30
CA GLU A 179 2.26 -8.06 -8.14
C GLU A 179 3.45 -8.25 -9.09
N GLN A 180 4.68 -8.01 -8.60
CA GLN A 180 5.91 -7.88 -9.42
C GLN A 180 6.37 -9.18 -10.12
N TRP A 181 5.51 -10.20 -10.11
CA TRP A 181 5.61 -11.48 -10.82
C TRP A 181 4.76 -11.50 -12.09
N GLY A 182 3.71 -10.68 -12.19
CA GLY A 182 2.73 -10.72 -13.28
C GLY A 182 3.20 -9.94 -14.50
N PRO A 183 3.10 -10.47 -15.73
CA PRO A 183 3.59 -9.80 -16.94
C PRO A 183 2.81 -8.52 -17.32
N TRP A 184 1.68 -8.26 -16.67
CA TRP A 184 0.94 -7.00 -16.80
C TRP A 184 1.56 -5.87 -15.99
N GLU A 185 2.35 -6.19 -14.96
CA GLU A 185 2.97 -5.20 -14.11
C GLU A 185 4.22 -4.59 -14.73
N LYS A 186 4.46 -3.33 -14.38
CA LYS A 186 5.65 -2.64 -14.88
C LYS A 186 6.89 -3.13 -14.15
N ASP A 187 7.92 -3.47 -14.93
CA ASP A 187 9.20 -3.96 -14.43
C ASP A 187 9.05 -5.24 -13.58
N SER A 188 8.05 -6.07 -13.89
CA SER A 188 7.90 -7.41 -13.30
C SER A 188 9.02 -8.34 -13.75
N GLY A 189 9.29 -9.41 -13.00
CA GLY A 189 10.26 -10.40 -13.44
C GLY A 189 10.27 -11.68 -12.61
N SER A 190 11.38 -12.40 -12.71
CA SER A 190 11.60 -13.62 -11.93
C SER A 190 11.63 -13.30 -10.42
N PRO A 191 11.42 -14.31 -9.57
CA PRO A 191 11.58 -14.15 -8.12
C PRO A 191 12.92 -13.53 -7.72
N GLU A 192 14.02 -13.96 -8.33
CA GLU A 192 15.38 -13.50 -8.04
C GLU A 192 15.55 -12.04 -8.42
N TYR A 193 15.00 -11.65 -9.58
CA TYR A 193 15.01 -10.26 -10.02
C TYR A 193 14.26 -9.37 -9.03
N TYR A 194 13.05 -9.78 -8.63
CA TYR A 194 12.27 -9.03 -7.64
C TYR A 194 12.96 -8.99 -6.29
N ALA A 195 13.59 -10.08 -5.83
CA ALA A 195 14.28 -10.11 -4.56
C ALA A 195 15.43 -9.10 -4.49
N GLN A 196 16.26 -9.05 -5.53
CA GLN A 196 17.33 -8.05 -5.64
C GLN A 196 16.76 -6.63 -5.70
N LYS A 197 15.67 -6.42 -6.45
CA LYS A 197 14.98 -5.12 -6.50
C LYS A 197 14.48 -4.71 -5.12
N PHE A 198 13.75 -5.59 -4.43
CA PHE A 198 13.22 -5.37 -3.10
C PHE A 198 14.33 -4.96 -2.12
N LEU A 199 15.46 -5.66 -2.10
CA LEU A 199 16.58 -5.34 -1.21
C LEU A 199 17.18 -3.95 -1.47
N ARG A 200 17.26 -3.51 -2.74
CA ARG A 200 17.72 -2.15 -3.08
C ARG A 200 16.77 -1.09 -2.55
N PHE A 201 15.46 -1.27 -2.75
CA PHE A 201 14.43 -0.37 -2.23
C PHE A 201 14.42 -0.37 -0.69
N ALA A 202 14.40 -1.55 -0.07
CA ALA A 202 14.40 -1.71 1.38
C ALA A 202 15.59 -1.02 2.04
N LYS A 203 16.79 -1.17 1.46
CA LYS A 203 18.00 -0.49 1.95
C LYS A 203 17.87 1.03 1.89
N ALA A 204 17.40 1.58 0.77
CA ALA A 204 17.24 3.02 0.60
C ALA A 204 16.15 3.60 1.51
N MET A 205 15.03 2.89 1.68
CA MET A 205 13.95 3.33 2.57
C MET A 205 14.37 3.27 4.04
N ARG A 206 15.03 2.19 4.47
CA ARG A 206 15.50 2.04 5.86
C ARG A 206 16.68 2.93 6.23
N SER A 207 17.44 3.45 5.25
CA SER A 207 18.44 4.48 5.55
C SER A 207 17.82 5.82 5.96
N VAL A 208 16.54 6.03 5.65
CA VAL A 208 15.77 7.20 6.11
C VAL A 208 15.10 6.92 7.44
N ASP A 209 14.38 5.80 7.53
CA ASP A 209 13.68 5.39 8.74
C ASP A 209 13.87 3.88 8.96
N PRO A 210 14.72 3.46 9.91
CA PRO A 210 15.02 2.05 10.14
C PRO A 210 13.84 1.27 10.76
N ASP A 211 12.84 1.94 11.33
CA ASP A 211 11.74 1.32 12.09
C ASP A 211 10.53 0.96 11.20
N ILE A 212 10.56 1.33 9.91
CA ILE A 212 9.50 0.99 8.97
C ILE A 212 9.39 -0.53 8.74
N LYS A 213 8.15 -0.95 8.53
CA LYS A 213 7.73 -2.32 8.28
C LYS A 213 7.48 -2.52 6.79
N LEU A 214 8.34 -3.31 6.15
CA LEU A 214 8.29 -3.53 4.70
C LEU A 214 7.54 -4.81 4.34
N VAL A 215 6.73 -4.74 3.29
CA VAL A 215 5.94 -5.85 2.74
C VAL A 215 6.40 -6.11 1.31
N ALA A 216 6.83 -7.33 1.02
CA ALA A 216 7.14 -7.79 -0.33
C ALA A 216 5.89 -8.33 -1.03
N CYS A 217 5.90 -8.25 -2.35
CA CYS A 217 4.97 -8.98 -3.21
C CYS A 217 5.24 -10.49 -3.11
N GLY A 218 4.18 -11.27 -3.22
CA GLY A 218 4.24 -12.72 -3.35
C GLY A 218 3.15 -13.20 -4.31
N LEU A 219 3.24 -14.48 -4.70
CA LEU A 219 2.26 -15.16 -5.55
C LEU A 219 1.81 -16.47 -4.91
N ASN A 220 2.70 -17.45 -4.91
CA ASN A 220 2.53 -18.77 -4.30
C ASN A 220 3.85 -19.17 -3.60
N LEU A 221 3.84 -20.34 -2.94
CA LEU A 221 5.04 -20.84 -2.25
C LEU A 221 6.19 -21.06 -3.22
N GLU A 222 5.93 -21.67 -4.38
CA GLU A 222 6.92 -22.01 -5.40
C GLU A 222 7.66 -20.79 -5.95
N TRP A 223 6.92 -19.71 -6.28
CA TRP A 223 7.50 -18.48 -6.81
C TRP A 223 8.51 -17.89 -5.83
N GLY A 224 8.27 -17.94 -4.52
CA GLY A 224 9.19 -17.34 -3.58
C GLY A 224 10.18 -18.29 -2.91
N GLU A 225 10.07 -19.61 -3.08
CA GLU A 225 10.80 -20.62 -2.31
C GLU A 225 12.33 -20.42 -2.35
N GLY A 226 12.87 -20.06 -3.52
CA GLY A 226 14.30 -19.81 -3.71
C GLY A 226 14.81 -18.46 -3.17
N VAL A 227 13.91 -17.50 -2.90
CA VAL A 227 14.29 -16.12 -2.55
C VAL A 227 13.82 -15.67 -1.17
N TRP A 228 12.89 -16.40 -0.54
CA TRP A 228 12.43 -16.07 0.81
C TRP A 228 13.58 -15.85 1.78
N PRO A 229 14.60 -16.74 1.90
CA PRO A 229 15.70 -16.53 2.84
C PRO A 229 16.42 -15.18 2.68
N GLN A 230 16.49 -14.66 1.45
CA GLN A 230 17.12 -13.37 1.15
C GLN A 230 16.24 -12.19 1.57
N LEU A 231 14.92 -12.35 1.52
CA LEU A 231 13.94 -11.32 1.83
C LEU A 231 13.63 -11.23 3.34
N LEU A 232 13.65 -12.36 4.06
CA LEU A 232 13.24 -12.44 5.47
C LEU A 232 13.86 -11.39 6.41
N PRO A 233 15.16 -11.04 6.30
CA PRO A 233 15.74 -10.01 7.18
C PRO A 233 15.11 -8.62 6.98
N ALA A 234 14.49 -8.39 5.81
CA ALA A 234 13.94 -7.12 5.41
C ALA A 234 12.40 -7.03 5.54
N LEU A 235 11.70 -8.15 5.79
CA LEU A 235 10.24 -8.19 5.86
C LEU A 235 9.67 -7.85 7.24
N LEU A 236 8.48 -7.24 7.24
CA LEU A 236 7.58 -7.08 8.40
C LEU A 236 7.25 -8.45 9.04
N ILE A 237 7.19 -9.48 8.21
CA ILE A 237 6.96 -10.86 8.63
C ILE A 237 8.33 -11.56 8.57
N ARG A 238 9.02 -11.66 9.71
CA ARG A 238 9.91 -12.82 9.93
C ARG A 238 9.01 -14.05 9.78
N PRO A 239 9.40 -15.06 9.00
CA PRO A 239 8.44 -16.09 8.67
C PRO A 239 8.03 -16.79 9.96
N LEU A 240 6.72 -16.89 10.17
CA LEU A 240 6.12 -17.95 10.96
C LEU A 240 6.30 -19.32 10.28
N PHE A 241 6.85 -19.35 9.06
CA PHE A 241 7.32 -20.54 8.36
C PHE A 241 8.75 -20.87 8.80
N ASN A 242 8.86 -21.86 9.67
CA ASN A 242 10.03 -22.72 9.65
C ASN A 242 9.94 -23.56 8.36
N PRO A 243 10.81 -23.37 7.34
CA PRO A 243 10.78 -24.18 6.13
C PRO A 243 11.03 -25.68 6.41
N LEU A 244 11.49 -26.04 7.62
CA LEU A 244 11.72 -27.42 8.05
C LEU A 244 10.48 -28.11 8.68
N LYS A 245 9.32 -27.45 8.74
CA LYS A 245 8.06 -28.11 9.15
C LYS A 245 6.95 -27.84 8.14
N PRO A 246 6.68 -28.79 7.23
CA PRO A 246 5.50 -28.70 6.39
C PRO A 246 4.25 -28.75 7.28
N ILE A 247 3.43 -27.70 7.23
CA ILE A 247 2.12 -27.64 7.89
C ILE A 247 1.08 -28.48 7.12
N PHE A 248 1.42 -28.91 5.90
CA PHE A 248 0.60 -29.82 5.11
C PHE A 248 1.42 -31.02 4.67
N ASN A 249 1.10 -32.19 5.22
CA ASN A 249 1.44 -33.48 4.63
C ASN A 249 0.20 -33.97 3.87
N PRO A 250 0.17 -33.91 2.52
CA PRO A 250 -0.99 -34.32 1.73
C PRO A 250 -1.25 -35.84 1.75
N LEU A 251 -0.40 -36.64 2.39
CA LEU A 251 -0.45 -38.11 2.32
C LEU A 251 -1.36 -38.79 3.36
N ASN A 252 -2.03 -38.06 4.25
CA ASN A 252 -2.86 -38.67 5.31
C ASN A 252 -4.38 -38.69 5.04
N TRP A 253 -4.86 -38.46 3.80
CA TRP A 253 -6.29 -38.60 3.45
C TRP A 253 -6.69 -40.00 2.94
N ARG A 254 -5.88 -41.04 3.18
CA ARG A 254 -6.32 -42.42 2.94
C ARG A 254 -6.00 -43.26 4.17
N ASN A 255 -7.01 -43.42 5.03
CA ASN A 255 -7.47 -44.67 5.63
C ASN A 255 -8.66 -44.39 6.54
#